data_AF-A0A7C7UBP8-F1
#
_entry.id   AF-A0A7C7UBP8-F1
#
_cell.length_a   1.000
_cell.length_b   1.000
_cell.length_c   1.000
_cell.angle_alpha   90.00
_cell.angle_beta   90.00
_cell.angle_gamma   90.00
#
_symmetry.space_group_name_H-M   'P 1'
#
loop_
_entity.id
_entity.type
_entity.pdbx_description
1 polymer ?
#
loop_
_entity_poly.entity_id
_entity_poly.type
_entity_poly.pdbx_seq_one_letter_code
_entity_poly.pdbx_strand_id
1 'polypeptide(L)' 'MQPGADAAAAGPVSTGLRPVVALGSPDTEASAVPLLQGHGQIEGRATAYVCVDFTCRPPATDPAALRALLEQGV' A
#
# COMPACT_ATOMS: atom_id res chain seq x y z
N MET A 1 -43.22 21.14 -15.16
CA MET A 1 -43.89 19.94 -14.61
C MET A 1 -43.44 18.77 -15.48
N GLN A 2 -42.39 18.01 -15.20
CA GLN A 2 -41.82 17.50 -13.94
C GLN A 2 -40.38 17.97 -13.60
N PRO A 3 -39.95 17.85 -12.32
CA PRO A 3 -38.62 18.15 -11.77
C PRO A 3 -37.78 16.89 -11.39
N GLY A 4 -36.45 17.05 -11.23
CA GLY A 4 -35.61 16.24 -10.33
C GLY A 4 -34.70 15.14 -10.92
N ALA A 5 -33.39 15.43 -11.00
CA ALA A 5 -32.27 14.47 -10.85
C ALA A 5 -30.95 15.25 -10.74
N ASP A 6 -30.84 15.98 -9.64
CA ASP A 6 -29.73 16.85 -9.24
C ASP A 6 -28.46 16.06 -8.86
N ALA A 7 -27.31 16.69 -9.11
CA ALA A 7 -26.01 16.46 -8.49
C ALA A 7 -25.49 15.00 -8.46
N ALA A 8 -24.81 14.59 -9.53
CA ALA A 8 -23.72 13.63 -9.37
C ALA A 8 -22.66 14.30 -8.48
N ALA A 9 -22.62 13.94 -7.19
CA ALA A 9 -21.51 14.31 -6.33
C ALA A 9 -20.24 13.72 -6.97
N ALA A 10 -19.45 14.57 -7.61
CA ALA A 10 -18.07 14.25 -7.92
C ALA A 10 -17.41 14.00 -6.55
N GLY A 11 -17.23 12.73 -6.21
CA GLY A 11 -16.41 12.36 -5.07
C GLY A 11 -15.02 12.96 -5.23
N PRO A 12 -14.26 13.16 -4.12
CA PRO A 12 -12.95 13.78 -4.21
C PRO A 12 -12.10 13.02 -5.24
N VAL A 13 -11.69 13.74 -6.28
CA VAL A 13 -10.62 13.25 -7.16
C VAL A 13 -9.36 13.29 -6.31
N SER A 14 -8.85 12.11 -5.95
CA SER A 14 -7.53 12.06 -5.32
C SER A 14 -6.49 12.37 -6.39
N THR A 15 -5.90 13.55 -6.30
CA THR A 15 -4.74 13.96 -7.12
C THR A 15 -3.43 13.36 -6.57
N GLY A 16 -3.52 12.50 -5.55
CA GLY A 16 -2.38 11.84 -4.90
C GLY A 16 -1.79 10.67 -5.70
N LEU A 17 -0.61 10.23 -5.29
CA LEU A 17 0.05 9.06 -5.86
C LEU A 17 -0.84 7.82 -5.64
N ARG A 18 -0.99 6.96 -6.65
CA ARG A 18 -1.67 5.67 -6.43
C ARG A 18 -0.65 4.67 -5.92
N PRO A 19 -0.79 4.12 -4.70
CA PRO A 19 0.14 3.12 -4.20
C PRO A 19 0.07 1.87 -5.08
N VAL A 20 1.24 1.36 -5.47
CA VAL A 20 1.37 0.06 -6.13
C VAL A 20 1.70 -0.96 -5.05
N VAL A 21 0.93 -2.05 -5.02
CA VAL A 21 1.14 -3.15 -4.07
C VAL A 21 1.64 -4.36 -4.82
N ALA A 22 2.79 -4.89 -4.38
CA ALA A 22 3.34 -6.15 -4.86
C ALA A 22 3.30 -7.17 -3.70
N LEU A 23 2.93 -8.41 -4.01
CA LEU A 23 2.82 -9.48 -3.02
C LEU A 23 4.01 -10.43 -3.17
N GLY A 24 4.62 -10.78 -2.04
CA GLY A 24 5.61 -11.85 -1.95
C GLY A 24 4.99 -13.09 -1.30
N SER A 25 5.42 -14.28 -1.73
CA SER A 25 5.11 -15.54 -1.06
C SER A 25 6.36 -16.05 -0.34
N PRO A 26 6.26 -16.58 0.89
CA PRO A 26 7.40 -17.19 1.58
C PRO A 26 8.01 -18.38 0.84
N ASP A 27 7.23 -19.08 0.03
CA ASP A 27 7.68 -20.27 -0.70
C ASP A 27 8.42 -19.91 -2.02
N THR A 28 8.53 -18.62 -2.32
CA THR A 28 9.17 -18.12 -3.54
C THR A 28 10.55 -17.57 -3.22
N GLU A 29 11.58 -18.37 -3.53
CA GLU A 29 13.00 -18.04 -3.31
C GLU A 29 13.42 -16.71 -3.98
N ALA A 30 12.90 -16.42 -5.17
CA ALA A 30 13.18 -15.19 -5.90
C ALA A 30 11.88 -14.55 -6.41
N SER A 31 11.54 -13.38 -5.86
CA SER A 31 10.41 -12.61 -6.36
C SER A 31 10.62 -12.17 -7.81
N ALA A 32 9.57 -12.33 -8.63
CA ALA A 32 9.52 -11.81 -10.00
C ALA A 32 9.62 -10.27 -10.06
N VAL A 33 9.42 -9.58 -8.92
CA VAL A 33 9.64 -8.15 -8.77
C VAL A 33 11.01 -7.92 -8.12
N PRO A 34 12.02 -7.40 -8.85
CA PRO A 34 13.36 -7.21 -8.30
C PRO A 34 13.41 -6.34 -7.04
N LEU A 35 12.49 -5.38 -6.91
CA LEU A 35 12.38 -4.51 -5.72
C LEU A 35 11.96 -5.27 -4.45
N LEU A 36 11.37 -6.46 -4.56
CA LEU A 36 10.97 -7.28 -3.41
C LEU A 36 12.11 -8.19 -2.89
N GLN A 37 13.26 -8.22 -3.56
CA GLN A 37 14.39 -9.03 -3.10
C GLN A 37 14.89 -8.53 -1.75
N GLY A 38 15.01 -9.44 -0.77
CA GLY A 38 15.38 -9.10 0.61
C GLY A 38 14.24 -8.58 1.49
N HIS A 39 13.02 -8.40 0.96
CA HIS A 39 11.84 -7.94 1.69
C HIS A 39 10.94 -9.11 2.11
N GLY A 40 11.48 -10.03 2.91
CA GLY A 40 10.81 -11.24 3.37
C GLY A 40 10.00 -11.06 4.66
N GLN A 41 9.51 -12.17 5.21
CA GLN A 41 8.87 -12.17 6.52
C GLN A 41 9.87 -11.96 7.66
N ILE A 42 9.47 -11.23 8.70
CA ILE A 42 10.22 -11.07 9.94
C ILE A 42 9.65 -12.02 10.98
N GLU A 43 10.50 -12.92 11.49
CA GLU A 43 10.11 -13.93 12.50
C GLU A 43 8.91 -14.78 12.06
N GLY A 44 8.79 -15.07 10.76
CA GLY A 44 7.67 -15.84 10.19
C GLY A 44 6.33 -15.12 10.20
N ARG A 45 6.30 -13.81 10.49
CA ARG A 45 5.09 -12.98 10.46
C ARG A 45 4.97 -12.24 9.13
N ALA A 46 3.71 -12.06 8.70
CA ALA A 46 3.39 -11.17 7.60
C ALA A 46 4.04 -9.80 7.83
N THR A 47 4.78 -9.31 6.84
CA THR A 47 5.58 -8.09 6.95
C THR A 47 5.31 -7.19 5.76
N ALA A 48 4.95 -5.93 6.03
CA ALA A 48 4.74 -4.92 5.01
C ALA A 48 5.92 -3.95 4.98
N TYR A 49 6.40 -3.66 3.77
CA TYR A 49 7.46 -2.70 3.48
C TYR A 49 6.85 -1.54 2.71
N VAL A 50 6.80 -0.36 3.33
CA VAL A 50 6.27 0.87 2.72
C VAL A 50 7.44 1.72 2.28
N CYS A 51 7.61 1.88 0.97
CA CYS A 51 8.71 2.65 0.39
C CYS A 51 8.15 3.85 -0.40
N VAL A 52 8.65 5.04 -0.08
CA VAL A 52 8.26 6.33 -0.67
C VAL A 52 9.54 7.05 -1.09
N ASP A 53 9.57 7.65 -2.27
CA ASP A 53 10.75 8.34 -2.82
C ASP A 53 12.04 7.50 -2.70
N PHE A 54 11.95 6.23 -3.11
CA PHE A 54 13.04 5.25 -3.07
C PHE A 54 13.59 4.95 -1.66
N THR A 55 12.88 5.35 -0.61
CA THR A 55 13.26 5.11 0.80
C THR A 55 12.20 4.28 1.50
N CYS A 56 12.61 3.15 2.05
CA CYS A 56 11.72 2.30 2.84
C CYS A 56 11.67 2.77 4.30
N ARG A 57 10.46 2.82 4.84
CA ARG A 57 10.20 3.01 6.27
C ARG A 57 10.51 1.70 7.03
N PRO A 58 10.60 1.75 8.38
CA PRO A 58 10.72 0.53 9.16
C PRO A 58 9.59 -0.47 8.83
N PRO A 59 9.91 -1.78 8.74
CA PRO A 59 8.92 -2.79 8.40
C PRO A 59 7.85 -2.93 9.49
N ALA A 60 6.61 -3.14 9.08
CA ALA A 60 5.48 -3.37 9.98
C ALA A 60 5.01 -4.81 9.91
N THR A 61 4.89 -5.45 11.07
CA THR A 61 4.30 -6.80 11.23
C THR A 61 2.92 -6.78 11.88
N ASP A 62 2.43 -5.60 12.26
CA ASP A 62 1.12 -5.40 12.86
C ASP A 62 0.24 -4.48 11.98
N PRO A 63 -1.06 -4.78 11.79
CA PRO A 63 -1.95 -3.98 10.95
C PRO A 63 -2.11 -2.52 11.41
N ALA A 64 -2.10 -2.24 12.71
CA ALA A 64 -2.24 -0.87 13.21
C ALA A 64 -0.97 -0.06 12.92
N ALA A 65 0.21 -0.69 13.06
CA ALA A 65 1.48 -0.08 12.66
C ALA A 65 1.53 0.20 11.14
N LEU A 66 1.07 -0.75 10.31
CA LEU A 66 0.98 -0.55 8.86
C LEU A 66 0.05 0.61 8.50
N ARG A 67 -1.13 0.69 9.12
CA ARG A 67 -2.08 1.79 8.87
C ARG A 67 -1.45 3.15 9.19
N ALA A 68 -0.75 3.25 10.32
CA ALA A 68 -0.05 4.48 10.68
C ALA A 68 1.03 4.88 9.65
N LEU A 69 1.74 3.91 9.05
CA LEU A 69 2.72 4.18 7.99
C LEU A 69 2.04 4.69 6.70
N LEU A 70 0.88 4.14 6.34
CA LEU A 70 0.16 4.57 5.15
C LEU A 70 -0.43 5.97 5.30
N GLU A 71 -0.90 6.32 6.50
CA GLU A 71 -1.41 7.66 6.81
C GLU A 71 -0.31 8.75 6.77
N GLN A 72 0.97 8.37 6.82
CA GLN A 72 2.13 9.29 6.82
C GLN A 72 2.60 9.75 5.44
N GLY A 73 2.05 9.23 4.32
CA GLY A 73 2.39 9.74 2.98
C GLY A 73 2.36 8.74 1.84
N VAL A 74 1.28 7.98 1.69
CA VAL A 74 0.80 7.55 0.36
C VAL A 74 -0.28 8.50 -0.14
#